data_AF-A0A924H770-F1
#
_entry.id   AF-A0A924H770-F1
#
_cell.length_a   1.000
_cell.length_b   1.000
_cell.length_c   1.000
_cell.angle_alpha   90.00
_cell.angle_beta   90.00
_cell.angle_gamma   90.00
#
_symmetry.space_group_name_H-M   'P 1'
#
loop_
_entity.id
_entity.type
_entity.pdbx_description
1 polymer ?
#
loop_
_entity_poly.entity_id
_entity_poly.type
_entity_poly.pdbx_seq_one_letter_code
_entity_poly.pdbx_strand_id
1 'polypeptide(L)'
;MQKYLRLLNFRLDVALNDVCELTGLAIIADICKGNPDPISLAKHRNGNCKKSEEEIAEALKENNRTDFLFGLKQEYEAYLFYQKQIESCDKQINTFLKH
;
A
#
# COMPACT_ATOMS: atom_id res chain seq x y z
N MET A 1 3.94 -5.32 6.11
CA MET A 1 2.67 -5.07 5.38
C MET A 1 2.10 -6.30 4.65
N GLN A 2 2.82 -6.96 3.71
CA GLN A 2 2.26 -8.02 2.84
C GLN A 2 1.60 -9.20 3.58
N LYS A 3 2.15 -9.61 4.72
CA LYS A 3 1.56 -10.65 5.57
C LYS A 3 0.11 -10.33 5.95
N TYR A 4 -0.15 -9.11 6.42
CA TYR A 4 -1.48 -8.70 6.86
C TYR A 4 -2.45 -8.53 5.70
N LEU A 5 -1.98 -8.04 4.54
CA LEU A 5 -2.79 -8.00 3.33
C LEU A 5 -3.34 -9.38 2.96
N ARG A 6 -2.48 -10.41 2.98
CA ARG A 6 -2.90 -11.80 2.75
C ARG A 6 -3.86 -12.31 3.81
N LEU A 7 -3.62 -12.01 5.10
CA LEU A 7 -4.51 -12.40 6.20
C LEU A 7 -5.89 -11.73 6.11
N LEU A 8 -5.97 -10.54 5.52
CA LEU A 8 -7.21 -9.81 5.22
C LEU A 8 -7.85 -10.18 3.88
N ASN A 9 -7.26 -11.13 3.16
CA ASN A 9 -7.66 -11.56 1.80
C ASN A 9 -7.47 -10.51 0.69
N PHE A 10 -6.66 -9.46 0.93
CA PHE A 10 -6.22 -8.53 -0.11
C PHE A 10 -5.02 -9.12 -0.87
N ARG A 11 -5.24 -9.50 -2.13
CA ARG A 11 -4.26 -10.12 -3.03
C ARG A 11 -3.57 -9.11 -3.94
N LEU A 12 -3.10 -8.01 -3.35
CA LEU A 12 -2.36 -6.96 -4.06
C LEU A 12 -1.07 -7.47 -4.71
N ASP A 13 -0.46 -8.51 -4.14
CA ASP A 13 0.73 -9.18 -4.70
C ASP A 13 0.46 -9.89 -6.02
N VAL A 14 -0.80 -10.21 -6.32
CA VAL A 14 -1.22 -10.73 -7.61
C VAL A 14 -1.60 -9.58 -8.54
N ALA A 15 -2.19 -8.51 -8.01
CA ALA A 15 -2.73 -7.40 -8.80
C ALA A 15 -1.69 -6.39 -9.27
N LEU A 16 -0.64 -6.17 -8.48
CA LEU A 16 0.41 -5.17 -8.69
C LEU A 16 1.78 -5.84 -8.75
N ASN A 17 2.73 -5.21 -9.45
CA ASN A 17 4.12 -5.68 -9.47
C ASN A 17 4.82 -5.37 -8.14
N ASP A 18 4.56 -4.18 -7.59
CA ASP A 18 5.06 -3.76 -6.28
C ASP A 18 3.92 -3.07 -5.49
N VAL A 19 3.78 -3.49 -4.24
CA VAL A 19 2.77 -3.00 -3.31
C VAL A 19 3.21 -1.71 -2.61
N CYS A 20 4.52 -1.44 -2.59
CA CYS A 20 5.11 -0.23 -2.02
C CYS A 20 5.21 0.92 -3.04
N GLU A 21 4.71 0.76 -4.25
CA GLU A 21 4.56 1.84 -5.22
C GLU A 21 3.29 2.68 -4.98
N LEU A 22 3.19 3.81 -5.69
CA LEU A 22 2.10 4.79 -5.59
C LEU A 22 0.70 4.17 -5.50
N THR A 23 0.34 3.29 -6.43
CA THR A 23 -0.98 2.63 -6.46
C THR A 23 -1.20 1.76 -5.22
N GLY A 24 -0.21 0.93 -4.87
CA GLY A 24 -0.33 0.00 -3.74
C GLY A 24 -0.42 0.73 -2.41
N LEU A 25 0.41 1.75 -2.21
CA LEU A 25 0.37 2.59 -1.01
C LEU A 25 -0.94 3.38 -0.88
N ALA A 26 -1.49 3.88 -1.99
CA ALA A 26 -2.78 4.58 -1.98
C ALA A 26 -3.92 3.64 -1.54
N ILE A 27 -3.96 2.42 -2.06
CA ILE A 27 -4.93 1.39 -1.67
C ILE A 27 -4.78 1.05 -0.18
N ILE A 28 -3.56 0.78 0.29
CA ILE A 28 -3.30 0.44 1.70
C ILE A 28 -3.72 1.58 2.63
N ALA A 29 -3.41 2.83 2.25
CA ALA A 29 -3.79 4.00 3.02
C ALA A 29 -5.31 4.12 3.18
N ASP A 30 -6.05 3.84 2.11
CA ASP A 30 -7.51 3.95 2.10
C ASP A 30 -8.17 2.80 2.89
N ILE A 31 -7.64 1.58 2.77
CA ILE A 31 -8.01 0.44 3.65
C ILE A 31 -7.79 0.82 5.12
N CYS A 32 -6.65 1.43 5.44
CA CYS A 32 -6.33 1.85 6.81
C CYS A 32 -7.26 2.96 7.33
N LYS A 33 -7.84 3.78 6.44
CA LYS A 33 -8.88 4.78 6.77
C LYS A 33 -10.26 4.16 6.98
N GLY A 34 -10.42 2.86 6.71
CA GLY A 34 -11.68 2.15 6.87
C GLY A 34 -12.54 2.12 5.62
N ASN A 35 -11.94 2.26 4.43
CA ASN A 35 -12.61 2.02 3.16
C ASN A 35 -12.35 0.58 2.67
N PRO A 36 -13.35 -0.32 2.72
CA PRO A 36 -13.19 -1.67 2.20
C PRO A 36 -13.67 -1.83 0.75
N ASP A 37 -14.27 -0.80 0.12
CA ASP A 37 -14.93 -0.95 -1.17
C ASP A 37 -13.92 -1.30 -2.28
N PRO A 38 -13.95 -2.52 -2.84
CA PRO A 38 -12.96 -2.96 -3.82
C PRO A 38 -12.97 -2.10 -5.09
N ILE A 39 -14.12 -1.53 -5.46
CA ILE A 39 -14.26 -0.68 -6.64
C ILE A 39 -13.61 0.68 -6.37
N SER A 40 -13.95 1.34 -5.25
CA SER A 40 -13.28 2.57 -4.84
C SER A 40 -11.77 2.40 -4.73
N LEU A 41 -11.30 1.27 -4.20
CA LEU A 41 -9.88 1.01 -4.06
C LEU A 41 -9.20 0.79 -5.42
N ALA A 42 -9.85 0.09 -6.34
CA ALA A 42 -9.31 -0.14 -7.68
C ALA A 42 -9.14 1.15 -8.50
N LYS A 43 -9.90 2.22 -8.19
CA LYS A 43 -9.72 3.54 -8.82
C LYS A 43 -8.40 4.24 -8.50
N HIS A 44 -7.67 3.79 -7.47
CA HIS A 44 -6.29 4.26 -7.21
C HIS A 44 -5.30 3.78 -8.28
N ARG A 45 -5.72 2.88 -9.17
CA ARG A 45 -4.94 2.42 -10.33
C ARG A 45 -4.43 3.61 -11.16
N ASN A 46 -3.12 3.66 -11.39
CA ASN A 46 -2.52 4.61 -12.32
C ASN A 46 -2.38 4.01 -13.74
N GLY A 47 -2.01 4.86 -14.71
CA GLY A 47 -1.86 4.45 -16.12
C GLY A 47 -0.76 3.40 -16.39
N ASN A 48 0.15 3.18 -15.44
CA ASN A 48 1.24 2.19 -15.57
C ASN A 48 0.83 0.79 -15.09
N CYS A 49 -0.33 0.65 -14.44
CA CYS A 49 -0.85 -0.64 -14.02
C CYS A 49 -1.32 -1.47 -15.22
N LYS A 50 -0.70 -2.64 -15.42
CA LYS A 50 -1.04 -3.56 -16.52
C LYS A 50 -2.43 -4.18 -16.38
N LYS A 51 -2.88 -4.39 -15.15
CA LYS A 51 -4.19 -4.99 -14.85
C LYS A 51 -5.31 -3.97 -14.94
N SER A 52 -6.51 -4.43 -15.31
CA SER A 52 -7.69 -3.59 -15.35
C SER A 52 -8.22 -3.23 -13.95
N GLU A 53 -9.15 -2.28 -13.86
CA GLU A 53 -9.81 -1.92 -12.60
C GLU A 53 -10.57 -3.13 -12.03
N GLU A 54 -11.22 -3.91 -12.88
CA GLU A 54 -11.97 -5.11 -12.50
C GLU A 54 -11.06 -6.19 -11.92
N GLU A 55 -9.91 -6.45 -12.54
CA GLU A 55 -8.93 -7.41 -12.03
C GLU A 55 -8.36 -7.01 -10.66
N ILE A 56 -8.17 -5.71 -10.44
CA ILE A 56 -7.71 -5.17 -9.15
C ILE A 56 -8.81 -5.29 -8.10
N ALA A 57 -10.05 -4.93 -8.43
CA ALA A 57 -11.18 -5.04 -7.52
C ALA A 57 -11.41 -6.50 -7.08
N GLU A 58 -11.25 -7.46 -8.00
CA GLU A 58 -11.38 -8.89 -7.68
C GLU A 58 -10.33 -9.36 -6.67
N ALA A 59 -9.14 -8.77 -6.69
CA ALA A 59 -8.06 -9.02 -5.73
C ALA A 59 -8.26 -8.32 -4.38
N LEU A 60 -9.27 -7.46 -4.25
CA LEU A 60 -9.49 -6.60 -3.07
C LEU A 60 -10.69 -7.01 -2.22
N LYS A 61 -11.10 -8.29 -2.27
CA LYS A 61 -12.22 -8.81 -1.48
C LYS A 61 -11.81 -9.08 -0.04
N GLU A 62 -12.23 -8.22 0.88
CA GLU A 62 -11.93 -8.37 2.30
C GLU A 62 -12.64 -9.56 2.97
N ASN A 63 -12.13 -9.98 4.12
CA ASN A 63 -12.72 -11.04 4.95
C ASN A 63 -13.23 -10.55 6.33
N ASN A 64 -13.40 -9.24 6.53
CA ASN A 64 -13.93 -8.61 7.76
C ASN A 64 -13.13 -8.88 9.06
N ARG A 65 -11.83 -9.19 8.95
CA ARG A 65 -10.95 -9.46 10.11
C ARG A 65 -10.31 -8.20 10.69
N THR A 66 -11.07 -7.52 11.54
CA THR A 66 -10.67 -6.25 12.20
C THR A 66 -9.39 -6.36 13.04
N ASP A 67 -9.10 -7.53 13.60
CA ASP A 67 -7.87 -7.84 14.34
C ASP A 67 -6.62 -7.74 13.46
N PHE A 68 -6.70 -8.22 12.22
CA PHE A 68 -5.60 -8.10 11.25
C PHE A 68 -5.53 -6.72 10.62
N LEU A 69 -6.66 -6.00 10.54
CA LEU A 69 -6.66 -4.61 10.06
C LEU A 69 -5.86 -3.71 10.99
N PHE A 70 -5.94 -3.92 12.30
CA PHE A 70 -5.10 -3.20 13.25
C PHE A 70 -3.61 -3.43 12.99
N GLY A 71 -3.20 -4.69 12.79
CA GLY A 71 -1.82 -5.02 12.45
C GLY A 71 -1.36 -4.42 11.11
N LEU A 72 -2.24 -4.37 10.10
CA LEU A 72 -1.94 -3.69 8.84
C LEU A 72 -1.66 -2.19 9.04
N LYS A 73 -2.46 -1.51 9.88
CA LYS A 73 -2.25 -0.09 10.22
C LYS A 73 -0.90 0.15 10.87
N GLN A 74 -0.53 -0.65 11.87
CA GLN A 74 0.76 -0.53 12.54
C GLN A 74 1.94 -0.73 11.58
N GLU A 75 1.84 -1.71 10.68
CA GLU A 75 2.88 -1.96 9.67
C GLU A 75 3.00 -0.83 8.65
N TYR A 76 1.87 -0.25 8.25
CA TYR A 76 1.83 0.89 7.34
C TYR A 76 2.45 2.14 8.00
N GLU A 77 2.13 2.40 9.26
CA GLU A 77 2.75 3.48 10.05
C GLU A 77 4.26 3.29 10.20
N ALA A 78 4.71 2.07 10.49
CA ALA A 78 6.13 1.74 10.57
C ALA A 78 6.84 1.97 9.23
N TYR A 79 6.23 1.57 8.11
CA TYR A 79 6.75 1.84 6.77
C TYR A 79 6.92 3.34 6.51
N LEU A 80 5.88 4.15 6.79
CA LEU A 80 5.94 5.61 6.63
C LEU A 80 7.01 6.25 7.50
N PHE A 81 7.21 5.74 8.73
CA PHE A 81 8.27 6.19 9.60
C PHE A 81 9.65 5.96 8.98
N TYR A 82 9.94 4.73 8.52
CA TYR A 82 11.23 4.42 7.90
C TYR A 82 11.45 5.21 6.61
N GLN A 83 10.41 5.41 5.80
CA GLN A 83 10.48 6.21 4.59
C GLN A 83 10.93 7.65 4.90
N LYS A 84 10.38 8.28 5.95
CA LYS A 84 10.81 9.62 6.40
C LYS A 84 12.27 9.65 6.84
N GLN A 85 12.73 8.61 7.54
CA GLN A 85 14.13 8.51 7.97
C GLN A 85 15.07 8.38 6.77
N ILE A 86 14.71 7.58 5.77
CA ILE A 86 15.46 7.43 4.52
C ILE A 86 15.54 8.77 3.78
N GLU A 87 14.41 9.43 3.57
CA GLU A 87 14.38 10.76 2.92
C GLU A 87 15.21 11.81 3.66
N SER A 88 15.22 11.76 5.00
CA SER A 88 16.08 12.64 5.81
C SER A 88 17.56 12.33 5.58
N CYS A 89 17.94 11.06 5.46
CA CYS A 89 19.30 10.63 5.17
C CYS A 89 19.73 11.10 3.77
N ASP A 90 18.88 10.89 2.76
CA ASP A 90 19.14 11.30 1.38
C ASP A 90 19.36 12.81 1.26
N LYS A 91 18.61 13.62 2.02
CA LYS A 91 18.83 15.08 2.08
C LYS A 91 20.20 15.44 2.63
N GLN A 92 20.67 14.74 3.67
CA GLN A 92 21.99 14.95 4.25
C GLN A 92 23.10 14.55 3.27
N ILE A 93 22.96 13.39 2.63
CA ILE A 93 23.90 12.91 1.59
C ILE A 93 24.00 13.93 0.45
N ASN A 94 22.87 14.40 -0.06
CA ASN A 94 22.83 15.40 -1.14
C ASN A 94 23.47 16.73 -0.74
N THR A 95 23.44 17.09 0.54
CA THR A 95 24.14 18.28 1.04
C THR A 95 25.65 18.08 1.00
N PHE A 96 26.15 16.91 1.40
CA PHE A 96 27.57 16.60 1.34
C PHE A 96 28.12 16.46 -0.09
N LEU A 97 27.31 15.98 -1.04
CA LEU A 97 27.73 15.79 -2.44
C LEU A 97 27.70 17.06 -3.31
N LYS A 98 27.04 18.13 -2.85
CA LYS A 98 26.98 19.41 -3.57
C LYS A 98 28.16 20.34 -3.24
N HIS A 99 29.07 19.89 -2.39
CA HIS A 99 30.37 20.50 -2.09
C HIS A 99 31.49 19.68 -2.71
#